data_AF-G4YRM6-F1
#
_entry.id   AF-G4YRM6-F1
#
_cell.length_a   1.000
_cell.length_b   1.000
_cell.length_c   1.000
_cell.angle_alpha   90.00
_cell.angle_beta   90.00
_cell.angle_gamma   90.00
#
_symmetry.space_group_name_H-M   'P 1'
#
loop_
_entity.id
_entity.type
_entity.pdbx_description
1 polymer ?
#
loop_
_entity_poly.entity_id
_entity_poly.type
_entity_poly.pdbx_seq_one_letter_code
_entity_poly.pdbx_strand_id
1 'polypeptide(L)'
;EFKIQIIQHFEASGSMRATLDRFFDGMSEAKRANKAKLVYKWLGIRCALEERAQNGRVASQLRGRASGVGLTLPSEVEQRIVKWVNDFRREGLPISALMLKLQALEIAQAAAIPPDHFAASWQWRRGFTHRHRLSF
;
A
#
# COMPACT_ATOMS: atom_id res chain seq x y z
N GLU A 1 -1.23 9.89 10.83
CA GLU A 1 -1.60 10.74 12.00
C GLU A 1 -2.59 11.85 11.66
N PHE A 2 -2.23 12.85 10.84
CA PHE A 2 -3.05 14.03 10.54
C PHE A 2 -4.52 13.76 10.13
N LYS A 3 -4.78 12.76 9.27
CA LYS A 3 -6.14 12.42 8.83
C LYS A 3 -7.03 11.90 9.96
N ILE A 4 -6.45 11.16 10.91
CA ILE A 4 -7.20 10.59 12.05
C ILE A 4 -7.57 11.70 13.02
N GLN A 5 -6.66 12.65 13.28
CA GLN A 5 -6.95 13.81 14.13
C GLN A 5 -8.10 14.66 13.59
N ILE A 6 -8.19 14.84 12.26
CA ILE A 6 -9.30 15.55 11.61
C ILE A 6 -10.63 14.78 11.81
N ILE A 7 -10.62 13.46 11.64
CA ILE A 7 -11.80 12.61 11.86
C ILE A 7 -12.27 12.71 13.31
N GLN A 8 -11.36 12.54 14.27
CA GLN A 8 -11.65 12.61 15.71
C GLN A 8 -12.24 13.96 16.10
N HIS A 9 -11.68 15.06 15.57
CA HIS A 9 -12.23 16.39 15.81
C HIS A 9 -13.62 16.57 15.19
N PHE A 10 -13.86 16.04 14.00
CA PHE A 10 -15.18 16.11 13.36
C PHE A 10 -16.24 15.34 14.17
N GLU A 11 -15.91 14.13 14.64
CA GLU A 11 -16.81 13.34 15.48
C GLU A 11 -17.09 14.03 16.83
N ALA A 12 -16.09 14.65 17.44
CA ALA A 12 -16.25 15.36 18.72
C ALA A 12 -17.03 16.69 18.58
N SER A 13 -16.86 17.40 17.47
CA SER A 13 -17.50 18.71 17.26
C SER A 13 -18.85 18.64 16.54
N GLY A 14 -19.14 17.54 15.83
CA GLY A 14 -20.34 17.37 15.00
C GLY A 14 -20.45 18.37 13.85
N SER A 15 -19.45 19.23 13.63
CA SER A 15 -19.52 20.37 12.72
C SER A 15 -18.37 20.35 11.72
N MET A 16 -18.75 20.23 10.44
CA MET A 16 -17.80 20.31 9.33
C MET A 16 -17.15 21.69 9.27
N ARG A 17 -17.92 22.75 9.54
CA ARG A 17 -17.42 24.12 9.53
C ARG A 17 -16.33 24.33 10.58
N ALA A 18 -16.58 23.91 11.83
CA ALA A 18 -15.60 24.01 12.90
C ALA A 18 -14.33 23.18 12.61
N THR A 19 -14.48 22.04 11.95
CA THR A 19 -13.34 21.19 11.54
C THR A 19 -12.53 21.85 10.42
N LEU A 20 -13.19 22.47 9.44
CA LEU A 20 -12.50 23.20 8.38
C LEU A 20 -11.81 24.47 8.91
N ASP A 21 -12.44 25.20 9.82
CA ASP A 21 -11.84 26.41 10.40
C ASP A 21 -10.58 26.07 11.21
N ARG A 22 -10.57 24.92 11.92
CA ARG A 22 -9.40 24.49 12.70
C ARG A 22 -8.23 23.96 11.87
N PHE A 23 -8.49 23.13 10.86
CA PHE A 23 -7.44 22.41 10.12
C PHE A 23 -7.13 22.98 8.74
N PHE A 24 -7.99 23.87 8.24
CA PHE A 24 -8.03 24.32 6.85
C PHE A 24 -8.32 25.82 6.77
N ASP A 25 -7.78 26.58 7.72
CA ASP A 25 -7.89 28.04 7.74
C ASP A 25 -7.20 28.69 6.52
N GLY A 26 -7.69 29.86 6.11
CA GLY A 26 -7.13 30.63 5.00
C GLY A 26 -7.40 30.07 3.59
N MET A 27 -8.21 29.02 3.44
CA MET A 27 -8.61 28.51 2.12
C MET A 27 -9.91 29.12 1.60
N SER A 28 -9.98 29.30 0.27
CA SER A 28 -11.22 29.74 -0.39
C SER A 28 -12.38 28.75 -0.19
N GLU A 29 -13.61 29.25 -0.27
CA GLU A 29 -14.82 28.44 -0.04
C GLU A 29 -14.91 27.21 -0.96
N ALA A 30 -14.53 27.36 -2.23
CA ALA A 30 -14.49 26.23 -3.17
C ALA A 30 -13.46 25.15 -2.74
N LYS A 31 -12.30 25.55 -2.22
CA LYS A 31 -11.30 24.62 -1.69
C LYS A 31 -11.79 23.97 -0.40
N ARG A 32 -12.45 24.73 0.48
CA ARG A 32 -13.08 24.23 1.71
C ARG A 32 -14.15 23.19 1.44
N ALA A 33 -15.03 23.40 0.44
CA ALA A 33 -16.01 22.42 0.02
C ALA A 33 -15.37 21.11 -0.48
N ASN A 34 -14.27 21.19 -1.23
CA ASN A 34 -13.52 20.00 -1.65
C ASN A 34 -12.86 19.26 -0.47
N LYS A 35 -12.38 19.99 0.56
CA LYS A 35 -11.89 19.37 1.80
C LYS A 35 -13.01 18.71 2.59
N ALA A 36 -14.19 19.30 2.69
CA ALA A 36 -15.35 18.67 3.32
C ALA A 36 -15.66 17.31 2.70
N LYS A 37 -15.70 17.24 1.35
CA LYS A 37 -15.87 15.98 0.61
C LYS A 37 -14.80 14.94 0.96
N LEU A 38 -13.55 15.38 1.14
CA LEU A 38 -12.46 14.49 1.56
C LEU A 38 -12.62 13.98 2.99
N VAL A 39 -13.08 14.82 3.92
CA VAL A 39 -13.35 14.41 5.31
C VAL A 39 -14.45 13.35 5.34
N TYR A 40 -15.55 13.53 4.62
CA TYR A 40 -16.58 12.49 4.47
C TYR A 40 -16.03 11.20 3.86
N LYS A 41 -15.19 11.31 2.84
CA LYS A 41 -14.53 10.13 2.26
C LYS A 41 -13.64 9.41 3.28
N TRP A 42 -12.89 10.15 4.10
CA TRP A 42 -12.02 9.57 5.11
C TRP A 42 -12.79 8.90 6.25
N LEU A 43 -13.95 9.44 6.65
CA LEU A 43 -14.88 8.80 7.57
C LEU A 43 -15.30 7.41 7.07
N GLY A 44 -15.62 7.29 5.77
CA GLY A 44 -16.00 6.02 5.16
C GLY A 44 -14.88 4.96 5.10
N ILE A 45 -13.61 5.34 5.27
CA ILE A 45 -12.45 4.43 5.27
C ILE A 45 -11.68 4.46 6.60
N ARG A 46 -12.34 4.84 7.70
CA ARG A 46 -11.70 5.06 9.01
C ARG A 46 -10.90 3.86 9.49
N CYS A 47 -11.50 2.67 9.52
CA CYS A 47 -10.81 1.45 10.00
C CYS A 47 -9.50 1.21 9.23
N ALA A 48 -9.53 1.35 7.90
CA ALA A 48 -8.34 1.21 7.06
C ALA A 48 -7.30 2.32 7.29
N LEU A 49 -7.71 3.52 7.72
CA LEU A 49 -6.77 4.60 8.08
C LEU A 49 -6.11 4.34 9.45
N GLU A 50 -6.86 3.81 10.42
CA GLU A 50 -6.36 3.46 11.76
C GLU A 50 -5.35 2.31 11.70
N GLU A 51 -5.66 1.23 10.99
CA GLU A 51 -4.74 0.12 10.74
C GLU A 51 -3.43 0.61 10.09
N ARG A 52 -3.53 1.55 9.13
CA ARG A 52 -2.36 2.13 8.45
C ARG A 52 -1.56 3.06 9.34
N ALA A 53 -2.20 3.75 10.28
CA ALA A 53 -1.51 4.61 11.24
C ALA A 53 -0.75 3.79 12.30
N GLN A 54 -1.25 2.61 12.67
CA GLN A 54 -0.56 1.68 13.57
C GLN A 54 0.66 1.02 12.90
N ASN A 55 0.68 0.94 11.56
CA ASN A 55 1.81 0.42 10.81
C ASN A 55 2.92 1.49 10.65
N GLY A 56 3.95 1.45 11.50
CA GLY A 56 5.05 2.41 11.50
C GLY A 56 5.81 2.55 10.16
N ARG A 57 5.73 1.57 9.25
CA ARG A 57 6.33 1.67 7.91
C ARG A 57 5.51 2.52 6.93
N VAL A 58 4.21 2.67 7.19
CA VAL A 58 3.23 3.27 6.26
C VAL A 58 2.57 4.51 6.87
N ALA A 59 2.71 4.72 8.17
CA ALA A 59 2.09 5.81 8.92
C ALA A 59 2.42 7.22 8.39
N SER A 60 3.63 7.41 7.84
CA SER A 60 4.09 8.67 7.23
C SER A 60 3.64 8.87 5.79
N GLN A 61 3.06 7.86 5.14
CA GLN A 61 2.67 7.92 3.74
C GLN A 61 1.35 8.68 3.55
N LEU A 62 1.40 9.77 2.77
CA LEU A 62 0.24 10.63 2.49
C LEU A 62 -0.82 9.96 1.59
N ARG A 63 -0.41 8.99 0.77
CA ARG A 63 -1.26 8.28 -0.19
C ARG A 63 -1.05 6.78 -0.06
N GLY A 64 -2.14 6.04 0.09
CA GLY A 64 -2.16 4.59 -0.02
C GLY A 64 -2.70 4.14 -1.35
N ARG A 65 -2.11 3.08 -1.92
CA ARG A 65 -2.71 2.34 -3.02
C ARG A 65 -3.40 1.10 -2.45
N ALA A 66 -4.50 0.70 -3.06
CA ALA A 66 -5.15 -0.57 -2.72
C ALA A 66 -4.18 -1.73 -2.95
N SER A 67 -4.31 -2.78 -2.13
CA SER A 67 -3.60 -4.03 -2.38
C SER A 67 -3.93 -4.54 -3.79
N GLY A 68 -2.92 -4.90 -4.58
CA GLY A 68 -3.09 -5.30 -5.98
C GLY A 68 -3.10 -4.17 -7.02
N VAL A 69 -3.05 -2.89 -6.61
CA VAL A 69 -2.96 -1.76 -7.55
C VAL A 69 -1.52 -1.19 -7.56
N GLY A 70 -0.69 -1.77 -8.42
CA GLY A 70 0.72 -1.41 -8.67
C GLY A 70 1.72 -2.35 -8.00
N LEU A 71 2.92 -2.53 -8.61
CA LEU A 71 4.18 -3.18 -8.19
C LEU A 71 4.18 -4.33 -7.14
N THR A 72 3.05 -4.92 -6.76
CA THR A 72 2.95 -5.93 -5.70
C THR A 72 1.88 -6.93 -6.07
N LEU A 73 2.27 -8.21 -6.06
CA LEU A 73 1.37 -9.34 -6.26
C LEU A 73 0.45 -9.48 -5.05
N PRO A 74 -0.72 -10.14 -5.19
CA PRO A 74 -1.50 -10.59 -4.04
C PRO A 74 -0.63 -11.39 -3.07
N SER A 75 -0.87 -11.25 -1.77
CA SER A 75 -0.03 -11.84 -0.71
C SER A 75 0.16 -13.35 -0.88
N GLU A 76 -0.90 -14.07 -1.24
CA GLU A 76 -0.86 -15.52 -1.48
C GLU A 76 0.09 -15.88 -2.63
N VAL A 77 0.02 -15.14 -3.73
CA VAL A 77 0.87 -15.35 -4.91
C VAL A 77 2.32 -14.98 -4.59
N GLU A 78 2.54 -13.89 -3.86
CA GLU A 78 3.88 -13.48 -3.42
C GLU A 78 4.52 -14.52 -2.48
N GLN A 79 3.74 -15.14 -1.59
CA GLN A 79 4.22 -16.21 -0.70
C GLN A 79 4.68 -17.46 -1.45
N ARG A 80 4.03 -17.82 -2.57
CA ARG A 80 4.49 -18.93 -3.43
C ARG A 80 5.90 -18.69 -3.97
N ILE A 81 6.21 -17.45 -4.36
CA ILE A 81 7.56 -17.05 -4.82
C ILE A 81 8.55 -17.12 -3.65
N VAL A 82 8.17 -16.65 -2.46
CA VAL A 82 9.01 -16.71 -1.25
C VAL A 82 9.35 -18.16 -0.88
N LYS A 83 8.36 -19.07 -0.93
CA LYS A 83 8.57 -20.50 -0.67
C LYS A 83 9.62 -21.06 -1.63
N TRP A 84 9.44 -20.84 -2.93
CA TRP A 84 10.39 -21.28 -3.96
C TRP A 84 11.81 -20.73 -3.72
N VAL A 85 11.95 -19.44 -3.38
CA VAL A 85 13.26 -18.85 -3.04
C VAL A 85 13.90 -19.55 -1.83
N ASN A 86 13.11 -19.81 -0.78
CA ASN A 86 13.61 -20.44 0.43
C ASN A 86 14.02 -21.90 0.23
N ASP A 87 13.33 -22.63 -0.64
CA ASP A 87 13.68 -24.01 -0.98
C ASP A 87 15.03 -24.06 -1.71
N PHE A 88 15.27 -23.20 -2.71
CA PHE A 88 16.58 -23.08 -3.37
C PHE A 88 17.71 -22.68 -2.41
N ARG A 89 17.43 -21.77 -1.48
CA ARG A 89 18.41 -21.38 -0.45
C ARG A 89 18.75 -22.52 0.51
N ARG A 90 17.77 -23.37 0.84
CA ARG A 90 17.99 -24.56 1.68
C ARG A 90 18.91 -25.56 0.98
N GLU A 91 18.80 -25.65 -0.34
CA GLU A 91 19.65 -26.50 -1.19
C GLU A 91 21.03 -25.87 -1.48
N GLY A 92 21.29 -24.63 -1.03
CA GLY A 92 22.55 -23.93 -1.28
C GLY A 92 22.73 -23.46 -2.73
N LEU A 93 21.66 -23.47 -3.52
CA LEU A 93 21.70 -23.08 -4.93
C LEU A 93 21.54 -21.56 -5.08
N PRO A 94 22.44 -20.89 -5.84
CA PRO A 94 22.30 -19.46 -6.09
C PRO A 94 21.09 -19.19 -7.00
N ILE A 95 20.31 -18.17 -6.65
CA ILE A 95 19.18 -17.71 -7.47
C ILE A 95 19.59 -16.42 -8.16
N SER A 96 19.65 -16.45 -9.49
CA SER A 96 19.92 -15.24 -10.25
C SER A 96 18.69 -14.32 -10.32
N ALA A 97 18.94 -13.03 -10.59
CA ALA A 97 17.90 -12.05 -10.88
C ALA A 97 16.92 -12.50 -11.97
N LEU A 98 17.44 -13.17 -13.00
CA LEU A 98 16.67 -13.65 -14.13
C LEU A 98 15.78 -14.83 -13.73
N MET A 99 16.31 -15.78 -12.96
CA MET A 99 15.53 -16.91 -12.45
C MET A 99 14.36 -16.45 -11.60
N LEU A 100 14.58 -15.51 -10.67
CA LEU A 100 13.49 -14.93 -9.89
C LEU A 100 12.43 -14.28 -10.79
N LYS A 101 12.87 -13.54 -11.82
CA LYS A 101 11.95 -12.88 -12.75
C LYS A 101 11.07 -13.90 -13.48
N LEU A 102 11.68 -14.94 -14.05
CA LEU A 102 10.97 -15.99 -14.79
C LEU A 102 9.99 -16.74 -13.87
N GLN A 103 10.43 -17.15 -12.69
CA GLN A 103 9.58 -17.85 -11.74
C GLN A 103 8.40 -16.98 -11.28
N ALA A 104 8.64 -15.70 -11.03
CA ALA A 104 7.58 -14.79 -10.61
C ALA A 104 6.52 -14.60 -11.70
N LEU A 105 6.92 -14.55 -12.98
CA LEU A 105 5.98 -14.47 -14.10
C LEU A 105 5.18 -15.76 -14.25
N GLU A 106 5.82 -16.92 -14.12
CA GLU A 106 5.15 -18.23 -14.19
C GLU A 106 4.12 -18.38 -13.06
N ILE A 107 4.50 -18.03 -11.83
CA ILE A 107 3.59 -18.08 -10.67
C ILE A 107 2.43 -17.09 -10.84
N ALA A 108 2.68 -15.91 -11.39
CA ALA A 108 1.64 -14.92 -11.68
C ALA A 108 0.67 -15.44 -12.75
N GLN A 109 1.18 -16.04 -13.83
CA GLN A 109 0.37 -16.66 -14.87
C GLN A 109 -0.48 -17.81 -14.32
N ALA A 110 0.09 -18.66 -13.46
CA ALA A 110 -0.63 -19.73 -12.78
C ALA A 110 -1.71 -19.21 -11.79
N ALA A 111 -1.60 -17.96 -11.35
CA ALA A 111 -2.60 -17.26 -10.55
C ALA A 111 -3.59 -16.44 -11.39
N ALA A 112 -3.63 -16.64 -12.71
CA ALA A 112 -4.46 -15.92 -13.68
C ALA A 112 -4.25 -14.39 -13.64
N ILE A 113 -3.05 -13.92 -13.29
CA ILE A 113 -2.69 -12.51 -13.35
C ILE A 113 -2.27 -12.20 -14.80
N PRO A 114 -2.93 -11.24 -15.49
CA PRO A 114 -2.58 -10.90 -16.85
C PRO A 114 -1.12 -10.40 -16.98
N PRO A 115 -0.42 -10.70 -18.08
CA PRO A 115 0.95 -10.22 -18.31
C PRO A 115 1.09 -8.69 -18.21
N ASP A 116 0.05 -7.97 -18.66
CA ASP A 116 0.00 -6.49 -18.62
C ASP A 116 -0.05 -5.94 -17.19
N HIS A 117 -0.48 -6.75 -16.22
CA HIS A 117 -0.58 -6.36 -14.81
C HIS A 117 0.71 -6.64 -14.04
N PHE A 118 1.55 -7.57 -14.50
CA PHE A 118 2.75 -7.97 -13.79
C PHE A 118 3.91 -8.36 -14.72
N ALA A 119 4.92 -7.48 -14.80
CA ALA A 119 6.11 -7.68 -15.63
C ALA A 119 7.36 -8.13 -14.84
N ALA A 120 7.23 -8.46 -13.54
CA ALA A 120 8.36 -8.75 -12.65
C ALA A 120 9.51 -7.72 -12.79
N SER A 121 9.16 -6.43 -12.79
CA SER A 121 10.08 -5.33 -13.07
C SER A 121 11.19 -5.18 -12.02
N TRP A 122 12.26 -4.44 -12.34
CA TRP A 122 13.33 -4.14 -11.39
C TRP A 122 12.81 -3.50 -10.09
N GLN A 123 11.82 -2.60 -10.19
CA GLN A 123 11.21 -1.95 -9.02
C GLN A 123 10.45 -2.95 -8.14
N TRP A 124 9.70 -3.87 -8.75
CA TRP A 124 9.06 -4.98 -8.01
C TRP A 124 10.12 -5.83 -7.32
N ARG A 125 11.16 -6.24 -8.04
CA ARG A 125 12.23 -7.09 -7.49
C ARG A 125 12.90 -6.45 -6.29
N ARG A 126 13.24 -5.16 -6.37
CA ARG A 126 13.85 -4.41 -5.26
C ARG A 126 12.91 -4.29 -4.05
N GLY A 127 11.61 -4.11 -4.29
CA GLY A 127 10.60 -4.10 -3.23
C GLY A 127 10.42 -5.48 -2.61
N PHE A 128 10.36 -6.53 -3.43
CA PHE A 128 10.22 -7.93 -3.03
C PHE A 128 11.40 -8.36 -2.13
N THR A 129 12.64 -8.10 -2.56
CA THR A 129 13.83 -8.42 -1.75
C THR A 129 13.84 -7.71 -0.42
N HIS A 130 13.48 -6.42 -0.41
CA HIS A 130 13.42 -5.64 0.81
C HIS A 130 12.33 -6.14 1.77
N ARG A 131 11.12 -6.43 1.27
CA ARG A 131 10.01 -6.94 2.09
C ARG A 131 10.33 -8.27 2.75
N HIS A 132 10.97 -9.17 2.02
CA HIS A 132 11.27 -10.54 2.46
C HIS A 132 12.70 -10.74 2.99
N ARG A 133 13.46 -9.64 3.17
CA ARG A 133 14.84 -9.66 3.67
C ARG A 133 15.75 -10.62 2.88
N LEU A 134 15.58 -10.63 1.56
CA LEU A 134 16.36 -11.47 0.67
C LEU A 134 17.60 -10.72 0.17
N SER A 135 18.79 -11.28 0.36
CA SER A 135 19.99 -10.95 -0.40
C SER A 135 20.16 -11.88 -1.60
N PHE A 136 20.47 -11.32 -2.77
CA PHE A 136 20.91 -12.07 -3.95
C PHE A 136 22.38 -11.76 -4.20
#